data_AF-A0A835LL74-F1
#
_entry.id   AF-A0A835LL74-F1
#
_cell.length_a   1.000
_cell.length_b   1.000
_cell.length_c   1.000
_cell.angle_alpha   90.00
_cell.angle_beta   90.00
_cell.angle_gamma   90.00
#
_symmetry.space_group_name_H-M   'P 1'
#
loop_
_entity.id
_entity.type
_entity.pdbx_description
1 polymer ?
#
loop_
_entity_poly.entity_id
_entity_poly.type
_entity_poly.pdbx_seq_one_letter_code
_entity_poly.pdbx_strand_id
1 'polypeptide(L)'
;MDSTYLRQYKESVSYDHIVYCSLDGILELKPMSLYNRLLLHRLADIFGLAHKSVGEGDDRHLILEGSPESSIPSVLVSDILWQCNDY
;
A
#
# COMPACT_ATOMS: atom_id res chain seq x y z
N MET A 1 -26.18 -19.61 7.82
CA MET A 1 -24.84 -19.00 7.94
C MET A 1 -25.02 -17.63 8.54
N ASP A 2 -24.37 -17.38 9.67
CA ASP A 2 -24.71 -16.29 10.59
C ASP A 2 -24.05 -14.97 10.15
N SER A 3 -24.83 -13.88 10.11
CA SER A 3 -24.43 -12.54 9.64
C SER A 3 -23.30 -11.93 10.49
N THR A 4 -23.14 -12.45 11.71
CA THR A 4 -22.06 -12.11 12.65
C THR A 4 -20.67 -12.50 12.12
N TYR A 5 -20.53 -13.63 11.41
CA TYR A 5 -19.26 -14.09 10.86
C TYR A 5 -18.73 -13.18 9.74
N LEU A 6 -19.62 -12.71 8.86
CA LEU A 6 -19.26 -11.81 7.76
C LEU A 6 -18.89 -10.41 8.26
N ARG A 7 -19.47 -9.98 9.38
CA ARG A 7 -19.16 -8.69 9.99
C ARG A 7 -17.74 -8.66 10.58
N GLN A 8 -17.32 -9.77 11.18
CA GLN A 8 -15.98 -9.90 11.78
C GLN A 8 -14.86 -9.98 10.73
N TYR A 9 -15.11 -10.62 9.59
CA TYR A 9 -14.14 -10.65 8.46
C TYR A 9 -13.96 -9.30 7.76
N LYS A 10 -15.01 -8.46 7.77
CA LYS A 10 -14.95 -7.11 7.19
C LYS A 10 -14.16 -6.12 8.05
N GLU A 11 -13.99 -6.40 9.34
CA GLU A 11 -13.18 -5.59 10.25
C GLU A 11 -11.69 -5.99 10.26
N SER A 12 -11.32 -7.15 9.70
CA SER A 12 -9.94 -7.66 9.76
C SER A 12 -9.02 -7.23 8.62
N VAL A 13 -9.52 -6.53 7.59
CA VAL A 13 -8.63 -5.81 6.65
C VAL A 13 -8.40 -4.42 7.24
N SER A 14 -7.63 -4.37 8.31
CA SER A 14 -7.20 -3.11 8.90
C SER A 14 -6.27 -2.43 7.91
N TYR A 15 -6.66 -1.27 7.37
CA TYR A 15 -5.75 -0.34 6.66
C TYR A 15 -4.73 0.27 7.63
N ASP A 16 -4.24 -0.51 8.60
CA ASP A 16 -3.49 -0.03 9.75
C ASP A 16 -2.11 0.51 9.38
N HIS A 17 -1.67 0.32 8.15
CA HIS A 17 -0.38 0.80 7.67
C HIS A 17 -0.48 2.09 6.85
N ILE A 18 -1.70 2.56 6.55
CA ILE A 18 -1.96 3.80 5.81
C ILE A 18 -2.35 4.88 6.81
N VAL A 19 -1.63 6.00 6.77
CA VAL A 19 -1.98 7.19 7.55
C VAL A 19 -3.01 8.02 6.79
N TYR A 20 -2.78 8.21 5.50
CA TYR A 20 -3.61 9.04 4.64
C TYR A 20 -3.52 8.61 3.18
N CYS A 21 -4.62 8.73 2.44
CA CYS A 21 -4.68 8.51 1.00
C CYS A 21 -5.52 9.62 0.38
N SER A 22 -4.95 10.41 -0.54
CA SER A 22 -5.64 11.50 -1.22
C SER A 22 -6.33 11.02 -2.49
N LEU A 23 -7.35 11.77 -2.93
CA LEU A 23 -7.96 11.61 -4.25
C LEU A 23 -6.97 11.88 -5.39
N ASP A 24 -5.89 12.61 -5.11
CA ASP A 24 -4.84 12.96 -6.05
C ASP A 24 -3.78 11.84 -6.20
N GLY A 25 -4.00 10.68 -5.56
CA GLY A 25 -3.12 9.52 -5.69
C GLY A 25 -1.86 9.58 -4.83
N ILE A 26 -1.87 10.40 -3.77
CA ILE A 26 -0.81 10.44 -2.76
C ILE A 26 -1.19 9.48 -1.63
N LEU A 27 -0.29 8.57 -1.30
CA LEU A 27 -0.42 7.59 -0.23
C LEU A 27 0.69 7.79 0.81
N GLU A 28 0.31 8.11 2.03
CA GLU A 28 1.20 8.28 3.17
C GLU A 28 1.09 7.08 4.12
N LEU A 29 2.23 6.44 4.38
CA LEU A 29 2.31 5.23 5.18
C LEU A 29 2.71 5.55 6.62
N LYS A 30 2.39 4.64 7.54
CA LYS A 30 2.87 4.74 8.93
C LYS A 30 4.40 4.61 9.00
N PRO A 31 5.03 5.16 10.04
CA PRO A 31 6.43 4.89 10.33
C PRO A 31 6.72 3.40 10.39
N MET A 32 7.85 3.02 9.80
CA MET A 32 8.20 1.62 9.63
C MET A 32 9.71 1.41 9.67
N SER A 33 10.12 0.16 9.87
CA SER A 33 11.53 -0.21 9.94
C SER A 33 12.30 0.17 8.67
N LEU A 34 13.63 0.32 8.80
CA LEU A 34 14.50 0.60 7.66
C LEU A 34 14.34 -0.45 6.53
N TYR A 35 14.21 -1.72 6.91
CA TYR A 35 14.02 -2.81 5.95
C TYR A 35 12.72 -2.65 5.15
N ASN A 36 11.60 -2.37 5.83
CA ASN A 36 10.31 -2.19 5.18
C ASN A 36 10.32 -0.99 4.23
N ARG A 37 10.92 0.13 4.65
CA ARG A 37 11.07 1.30 3.77
C ARG A 37 11.90 0.98 2.54
N LEU A 38 13.03 0.28 2.70
CA LEU A 38 13.89 -0.09 1.57
C LEU A 38 13.17 -1.02 0.59
N LEU A 39 12.41 -1.98 1.10
CA LEU A 39 11.60 -2.87 0.27
C LEU A 39 10.57 -2.08 -0.54
N LEU A 40 9.83 -1.17 0.11
CA LEU A 40 8.83 -0.35 -0.56
C LEU A 40 9.43 0.64 -1.55
N HIS A 41 10.60 1.22 -1.28
CA HIS A 41 11.34 2.02 -2.25
C HIS A 41 11.60 1.22 -3.55
N ARG A 42 12.11 -0.01 -3.42
CA ARG A 42 12.37 -0.86 -4.58
C ARG A 42 11.11 -1.27 -5.33
N LEU A 43 10.03 -1.55 -4.60
CA LEU A 43 8.74 -1.83 -5.22
C LEU A 43 8.26 -0.59 -5.98
N ALA A 44 8.27 0.59 -5.35
CA ALA A 44 7.86 1.83 -5.98
C ALA A 44 8.65 2.11 -7.27
N ASP A 45 9.96 1.86 -7.30
CA ASP A 45 10.78 1.93 -8.52
C ASP A 45 10.28 0.96 -9.61
N ILE A 46 9.92 -0.28 -9.25
CA ILE A 46 9.40 -1.29 -10.20
C ILE A 46 8.04 -0.85 -10.78
N PHE A 47 7.19 -0.23 -9.96
CA PHE A 47 5.86 0.24 -10.37
C PHE A 47 5.87 1.62 -11.04
N GLY A 48 7.01 2.31 -11.08
CA GLY A 48 7.09 3.70 -11.58
C GLY A 48 6.36 4.70 -10.68
N LEU A 49 6.20 4.41 -9.39
CA LEU A 49 5.62 5.33 -8.41
C LEU A 49 6.68 6.34 -7.97
N ALA A 50 6.30 7.62 -7.86
CA ALA A 50 7.14 8.58 -7.17
C ALA A 50 7.13 8.23 -5.67
N HIS A 51 8.29 8.27 -5.03
CA HIS A 51 8.41 7.88 -3.62
C HIS A 51 9.45 8.71 -2.89
N LYS A 52 9.20 8.95 -1.60
CA LYS A 52 10.14 9.64 -0.73
C LYS A 52 9.98 9.21 0.72
N SER A 53 11.11 9.06 1.41
CA SER A 53 11.11 8.94 2.87
C SER A 53 11.01 10.33 3.50
N VAL A 54 10.14 10.48 4.50
CA VAL A 54 9.94 11.72 5.27
C VAL A 54 9.93 11.40 6.77
N GLY A 55 10.18 12.42 7.60
CA GLY A 55 10.34 12.24 9.05
C GLY A 55 11.73 11.75 9.46
N GLU A 56 11.97 11.66 10.78
CA GLU A 56 13.24 11.29 11.38
C GLU A 56 13.06 10.20 12.45
N GLY A 57 14.09 9.39 12.68
CA GLY A 57 14.07 8.34 13.70
C GLY A 57 12.87 7.38 13.57
N ASP A 58 12.09 7.28 14.65
CA ASP A 58 10.92 6.40 14.77
C ASP A 58 9.68 6.93 14.04
N ASP A 59 9.66 8.22 13.69
CA ASP A 59 8.57 8.84 12.91
C ASP A 59 8.82 8.76 11.39
N ARG A 60 9.96 8.20 10.99
CA ARG A 60 10.36 8.17 9.58
C ARG A 60 9.55 7.14 8.79
N HIS A 61 8.85 7.61 7.77
CA HIS A 61 7.90 6.86 6.97
C HIS A 61 8.06 7.18 5.47
N LEU A 62 7.22 6.56 4.64
CA LEU A 62 7.29 6.67 3.19
C LEU A 62 5.99 7.29 2.65
N ILE A 63 6.14 8.24 1.73
CA ILE A 63 5.07 8.76 0.89
C ILE A 63 5.26 8.23 -0.52
N LEU A 64 4.18 7.73 -1.11
CA LEU A 64 4.08 7.26 -2.48
C LEU A 64 3.12 8.17 -3.25
N GLU A 65 3.40 8.43 -4.51
CA GLU A 65 2.57 9.25 -5.38
C GLU A 65 2.50 8.62 -6.78
N GLY A 66 1.29 8.57 -7.33
CA GLY A 66 1.08 8.14 -8.71
C GLY A 66 1.75 9.09 -9.69
N SER A 67 2.55 8.55 -10.61
CA SER A 67 3.18 9.32 -11.69
C SER A 67 2.54 8.96 -13.04
N PRO A 68 2.67 9.78 -14.10
CA PRO A 68 2.27 9.40 -15.45
C PRO A 68 2.97 8.14 -15.98
N GLU A 69 4.12 7.78 -15.39
CA GLU A 69 4.87 6.56 -15.70
C GLU A 69 4.43 5.36 -14.85
N SER A 70 3.58 5.59 -13.84
CA SER A 70 3.05 4.53 -13.01
C SER A 70 2.16 3.62 -13.84
N SER A 71 2.55 2.35 -13.92
CA SER A 71 1.77 1.32 -14.56
C SER A 71 1.79 0.11 -13.64
N ILE A 72 0.64 -0.54 -13.47
CA ILE A 72 0.61 -1.82 -12.77
C ILE A 72 1.30 -2.81 -13.72
N PRO A 73 2.47 -3.38 -13.36
CA PRO A 73 3.13 -4.35 -14.20
C PRO A 73 2.19 -5.51 -14.48
N SER A 74 2.10 -5.94 -15.73
CA SER A 74 1.21 -7.03 -16.15
C SER A 74 1.45 -8.34 -15.39
N VAL A 75 2.66 -8.55 -14.87
CA VAL A 75 3.03 -9.69 -14.01
C VAL A 75 2.30 -9.68 -12.66
N LEU A 76 1.89 -8.51 -12.16
CA LEU A 76 1.15 -8.36 -10.91
C LEU A 76 -0.35 -8.26 -11.11
N VAL A 77 -0.80 -7.97 -12.33
CA VAL A 77 -2.23 -7.94 -12.67
C VAL A 77 -2.88 -9.30 -12.43
N SER A 78 -2.20 -10.41 -12.76
CA SER A 78 -2.73 -11.75 -12.46
C SER A 78 -2.79 -12.03 -10.96
N ASP A 79 -1.74 -11.69 -10.21
CA ASP A 79 -1.60 -12.08 -8.81
C ASP A 79 -2.46 -11.22 -7.88
N ILE A 80 -2.68 -9.94 -8.22
CA ILE A 80 -3.54 -9.01 -7.48
C ILE A 80 -5.03 -9.25 -7.82
N LEU A 81 -5.37 -9.41 -9.11
CA LEU A 81 -6.78 -9.65 -9.50
C LEU A 81 -7.28 -11.02 -9.05
N TRP A 82 -6.40 -12.02 -8.94
CA TRP A 82 -6.79 -13.33 -8.39
C TRP A 82 -7.18 -13.24 -6.91
N GLN A 83 -6.48 -12.41 -6.12
CA GLN A 83 -6.80 -12.21 -4.69
C GLN A 83 -8.00 -11.29 -4.44
N CYS A 84 -8.34 -10.41 -5.38
CA CYS A 84 -9.54 -9.57 -5.28
C CYS A 84 -10.84 -10.26 -5.75
N ASN A 85 -10.75 -11.43 -6.38
CA ASN A 85 -11.90 -12.15 -6.94
C ASN A 85 -12.35 -13.38 -6.12
N ASP A 86 -11.71 -13.64 -4.97
CA ASP A 86 -12.19 -14.62 -4.02
C ASP A 86 -13.32 -14.01 -3.17
N TYR A 87 -14.55 -14.26 -3.65
CA TYR A 87 -15.85 -13.95 -3.03
C TYR A 87 -16.08 -14.69 -1.70
#